data_AF-A0A6P6FRF9-F1
#
_entry.id   AF-A0A6P6FRF9-F1
#
_cell.length_a   1.000
_cell.length_b   1.000
_cell.length_c   1.000
_cell.angle_alpha   90.00
_cell.angle_beta   90.00
_cell.angle_gamma   90.00
#
_symmetry.space_group_name_H-M   'P 1'
#
loop_
_entity.id
_entity.type
_entity.pdbx_description
1 polymer ?
#
loop_
_entity_poly.entity_id
_entity_poly.type
_entity_poly.pdbx_seq_one_letter_code
_entity_poly.pdbx_strand_id
1 'polypeptide(L)'
;MAVSVFGNPITNSTLEQTLEFAGKKNIQQIDRARAALSIINSDGKHGSSLQHVENLKETLGTIAGVNVVTIGSVSNATGDTVSFVTHHDWVGENALPPYLKVIENGQSGGFLHVTKSNVIIPPCKVWGSAGAVVYRGQNVFGVDCDVLLFENDTLS
;
A
#
# COMPACT_ATOMS: atom_id res chain seq x y z
N MET A 1 -9.02 -0.06 15.55
CA MET A 1 -8.52 0.55 14.31
C MET A 1 -8.32 -0.59 13.32
N ALA A 2 -8.93 -0.53 12.13
CA ALA A 2 -8.76 -1.59 11.15
C ALA A 2 -7.31 -1.59 10.68
N VAL A 3 -6.64 -2.74 10.81
CA VAL A 3 -5.28 -2.95 10.31
C VAL A 3 -5.40 -3.13 8.80
N SER A 4 -4.87 -2.19 8.02
CA SER A 4 -4.85 -2.23 6.55
C SER A 4 -3.55 -2.82 5.98
N VAL A 5 -2.65 -3.31 6.85
CA VAL A 5 -1.39 -4.00 6.49
C VAL A 5 -1.54 -5.50 6.74
N PHE A 6 -1.14 -6.30 5.77
CA PHE A 6 -1.28 -7.76 5.74
C PHE A 6 0.07 -8.42 5.45
N GLY A 7 0.27 -9.60 6.02
CA GLY A 7 1.51 -10.37 5.90
C GLY A 7 2.48 -10.14 7.05
N ASN A 8 3.39 -11.09 7.22
CA ASN A 8 4.44 -11.03 8.23
C ASN A 8 5.70 -10.37 7.65
N PRO A 9 6.40 -9.51 8.42
CA PRO A 9 7.66 -8.93 8.00
C PRO A 9 8.73 -9.99 7.70
N ILE A 10 9.43 -9.83 6.59
CA ILE A 10 10.62 -10.61 6.24
C ILE A 10 11.84 -9.85 6.72
N THR A 11 12.30 -10.25 7.90
CA THR A 11 13.50 -9.74 8.57
C THR A 11 14.67 -10.72 8.44
N ASN A 12 15.84 -10.35 8.95
CA ASN A 12 16.96 -11.29 9.07
C ASN A 12 16.57 -12.53 9.88
N SER A 13 15.88 -12.36 11.00
CA SER A 13 15.42 -13.47 11.84
C SER A 13 14.46 -14.40 11.09
N THR A 14 13.59 -13.85 10.25
CA THR A 14 12.69 -14.65 9.40
C THR A 14 13.48 -15.50 8.41
N LEU A 15 14.53 -14.93 7.79
CA LEU A 15 15.36 -15.66 6.84
C LEU A 15 16.26 -16.70 7.52
N GLU A 16 16.83 -16.42 8.68
CA GLU A 16 17.67 -17.38 9.43
C GLU A 16 16.95 -18.70 9.76
N GLN A 17 15.61 -18.67 9.84
CA GLN A 17 14.78 -19.86 10.06
C GLN A 17 14.59 -20.71 8.80
N THR A 18 14.98 -20.22 7.62
CA THR A 18 14.89 -20.94 6.35
C THR A 18 16.18 -21.70 6.04
N LEU A 19 16.06 -22.88 5.43
CA LEU A 19 17.20 -23.74 5.08
C LEU A 19 18.23 -23.06 4.18
N GLU A 20 17.79 -22.14 3.32
CA GLU A 20 18.66 -21.42 2.37
C GLU A 20 19.59 -20.41 3.06
N PHE A 21 19.18 -19.84 4.19
CA PHE A 21 19.93 -18.81 4.92
C PHE A 21 20.42 -19.28 6.30
N ALA A 22 20.09 -20.51 6.70
CA ALA A 22 20.55 -21.12 7.95
C ALA A 22 22.09 -21.12 8.03
N GLY A 23 22.64 -20.40 9.01
CA GLY A 23 24.08 -20.28 9.22
C GLY A 23 24.79 -19.26 8.32
N LYS A 24 24.06 -18.50 7.47
CA LYS A 24 24.63 -17.40 6.68
C LYS A 24 24.98 -16.25 7.63
N LYS A 25 26.28 -15.96 7.76
CA LYS A 25 26.80 -14.93 8.69
C LYS A 25 26.41 -13.48 8.35
N ASN A 26 25.98 -13.22 7.11
CA ASN A 26 25.68 -11.86 6.67
C ASN A 26 24.50 -11.88 5.68
N ILE A 27 23.30 -11.64 6.21
CA ILE A 27 22.08 -11.48 5.42
C ILE A 27 21.99 -10.02 5.01
N GLN A 28 22.01 -9.78 3.70
CA GLN A 28 21.98 -8.43 3.14
C GLN A 28 20.54 -7.99 2.83
N GLN A 29 20.33 -6.69 2.67
CA GLN A 29 19.02 -6.14 2.27
C GLN A 29 18.50 -6.76 0.97
N ILE A 30 19.38 -7.02 0.00
CA ILE A 30 19.00 -7.68 -1.26
C ILE A 30 18.47 -9.10 -1.06
N ASP A 31 18.96 -9.82 -0.04
CA ASP A 31 18.45 -11.16 0.30
C ASP A 31 17.00 -11.06 0.80
N ARG A 32 16.74 -10.12 1.72
CA ARG A 32 15.39 -9.84 2.23
C ARG A 32 14.43 -9.36 1.15
N ALA A 33 14.92 -8.52 0.23
CA ALA A 33 14.13 -8.01 -0.90
C ALA A 33 13.71 -9.16 -1.83
N ARG A 34 14.66 -10.05 -2.18
CA ARG A 34 14.39 -11.21 -3.03
C ARG A 34 13.41 -12.19 -2.39
N ALA A 35 13.57 -12.45 -1.10
CA ALA A 35 12.64 -13.29 -0.36
C ALA A 35 11.23 -12.68 -0.27
N ALA A 36 11.11 -11.36 -0.11
CA ALA A 36 9.83 -10.68 -0.14
C ALA A 36 9.18 -10.73 -1.52
N LEU A 37 9.97 -10.54 -2.57
CA LEU A 37 9.50 -10.59 -3.94
C LEU A 37 9.04 -12.01 -4.33
N SER A 38 9.74 -13.05 -3.90
CA SER A 38 9.37 -14.44 -4.23
C SER A 38 8.02 -14.85 -3.63
N ILE A 39 7.60 -14.20 -2.54
CA ILE A 39 6.31 -14.47 -1.89
C ILE A 39 5.25 -13.40 -2.11
N ILE A 40 5.52 -12.37 -2.91
CA ILE A 40 4.65 -11.18 -3.03
C ILE A 40 3.22 -11.51 -3.47
N ASN A 41 3.06 -12.60 -4.24
CA ASN A 41 1.79 -13.07 -4.77
C ASN A 41 1.36 -14.45 -4.21
N SER A 42 2.20 -15.13 -3.44
CA SER A 42 1.99 -16.55 -3.10
C SER A 42 1.47 -16.80 -1.68
N ASP A 43 1.56 -15.81 -0.78
CA ASP A 43 1.09 -15.91 0.59
C ASP A 43 -0.34 -15.39 0.79
N GLY A 44 -1.05 -15.06 -0.29
CA GLY A 44 -2.44 -14.61 -0.27
C GLY A 44 -2.66 -13.23 0.34
N LYS A 45 -1.63 -12.56 0.87
CA LYS A 45 -1.74 -11.26 1.55
C LYS A 45 -2.23 -10.16 0.63
N HIS A 46 -1.85 -10.20 -0.65
CA HIS A 46 -2.33 -9.25 -1.66
C HIS A 46 -3.84 -9.43 -1.87
N GLY A 47 -4.31 -10.68 -1.94
CA GLY A 47 -5.73 -11.00 -2.00
C GLY A 47 -6.49 -10.58 -0.74
N SER A 48 -5.93 -10.81 0.45
CA SER A 48 -6.52 -10.33 1.71
C SER A 48 -6.59 -8.81 1.80
N SER A 49 -5.54 -8.12 1.33
CA SER A 49 -5.50 -6.67 1.25
C SER A 49 -6.55 -6.14 0.29
N LEU A 50 -6.68 -6.74 -0.89
CA LEU A 50 -7.68 -6.36 -1.88
C LEU A 50 -9.10 -6.60 -1.36
N GLN A 51 -9.37 -7.78 -0.80
CA GLN A 51 -10.67 -8.12 -0.22
C GLN A 51 -11.05 -7.17 0.92
N HIS A 52 -10.10 -6.80 1.77
CA HIS A 52 -10.34 -5.83 2.84
C HIS A 52 -10.76 -4.47 2.26
N VAL A 53 -10.06 -4.02 1.21
CA VAL A 53 -10.36 -2.76 0.52
C VAL A 53 -11.70 -2.82 -0.23
N GLU A 54 -12.05 -3.94 -0.83
CA GLU A 54 -13.36 -4.16 -1.45
C GLU A 54 -14.50 -4.11 -0.42
N ASN A 55 -14.33 -4.77 0.73
CA ASN A 55 -15.31 -4.71 1.82
C ASN A 55 -15.49 -3.28 2.37
N LEU A 56 -14.39 -2.52 2.44
CA LEU A 56 -14.45 -1.09 2.80
C LEU A 56 -15.20 -0.28 1.74
N LYS A 57 -14.99 -0.55 0.44
CA LYS A 57 -15.74 0.09 -0.64
C LYS A 57 -17.24 -0.16 -0.53
N GLU A 58 -17.66 -1.39 -0.29
CA GLU A 58 -19.09 -1.72 -0.11
C GLU A 58 -19.70 -1.00 1.10
N THR A 59 -18.94 -0.97 2.21
CA THR A 59 -19.36 -0.28 3.44
C THR A 59 -19.53 1.23 3.22
N LEU A 60 -18.56 1.86 2.55
CA LEU A 60 -18.59 3.30 2.26
C LEU A 60 -19.67 3.66 1.24
N GLY A 61 -19.87 2.84 0.20
CA GLY A 61 -20.95 3.02 -0.77
C GLY A 61 -22.33 2.95 -0.12
N THR A 62 -22.51 2.02 0.83
CA THR A 62 -23.78 1.82 1.54
C THR A 62 -24.08 2.92 2.58
N ILE A 63 -23.07 3.34 3.35
CA ILE A 63 -23.28 4.24 4.50
C ILE A 63 -23.21 5.71 4.10
N ALA A 64 -22.35 6.07 3.14
CA ALA A 64 -22.02 7.46 2.85
C ALA A 64 -22.42 7.92 1.44
N GLY A 65 -22.94 7.03 0.57
CA GLY A 65 -23.22 7.37 -0.83
C GLY A 65 -21.96 7.82 -1.59
N VAL A 66 -20.79 7.42 -1.09
CA VAL A 66 -19.48 7.81 -1.61
C VAL A 66 -19.15 6.92 -2.80
N ASN A 67 -18.86 7.53 -3.95
CA ASN A 67 -18.37 6.79 -5.10
C ASN A 67 -16.87 6.53 -4.93
N VAL A 68 -16.53 5.27 -4.69
CA VAL A 68 -15.14 4.82 -4.72
C VAL A 68 -14.67 4.77 -6.16
N VAL A 69 -13.60 5.50 -6.46
CA VAL A 69 -13.07 5.61 -7.81
C VAL A 69 -11.81 4.76 -7.95
N THR A 70 -10.89 4.82 -6.98
CA THR A 70 -9.62 4.08 -7.08
C THR A 70 -9.40 3.18 -5.86
N ILE A 71 -9.08 1.92 -6.15
CA ILE A 71 -8.60 0.94 -5.19
C ILE A 71 -7.10 0.77 -5.41
N GLY A 72 -6.29 1.06 -4.39
CA GLY A 72 -4.85 0.90 -4.43
C GLY A 72 -4.37 -0.21 -3.51
N SER A 73 -3.37 -0.97 -3.95
CA SER A 73 -2.62 -1.91 -3.11
C SER A 73 -1.13 -1.68 -3.28
N VAL A 74 -0.39 -1.72 -2.17
CA VAL A 74 1.04 -1.49 -2.10
C VAL A 74 1.69 -2.67 -1.41
N SER A 75 2.63 -3.32 -2.07
CA SER A 75 3.41 -4.44 -1.51
C SER A 75 4.87 -4.02 -1.41
N ASN A 76 5.44 -4.06 -0.21
CA ASN A 76 6.84 -3.69 -0.01
C ASN A 76 7.74 -4.92 -0.18
N ALA A 77 8.63 -4.87 -1.18
CA ALA A 77 9.69 -5.86 -1.40
C ALA A 77 11.07 -5.19 -1.56
N THR A 78 11.30 -4.07 -0.87
CA THR A 78 12.54 -3.30 -0.94
C THR A 78 13.68 -3.88 -0.09
N GLY A 79 13.39 -4.90 0.73
CA GLY A 79 14.32 -5.47 1.70
C GLY A 79 14.39 -4.71 3.02
N ASP A 80 13.70 -3.59 3.16
CA ASP A 80 13.58 -2.86 4.42
C ASP A 80 12.19 -2.22 4.56
N THR A 81 11.95 -1.55 5.69
CA THR A 81 10.71 -0.85 5.97
C THR A 81 10.60 0.42 5.13
N VAL A 82 9.42 0.66 4.55
CA VAL A 82 9.08 1.95 3.93
C VAL A 82 8.09 2.70 4.81
N SER A 83 8.26 4.02 4.88
CA SER A 83 7.49 4.91 5.73
C SER A 83 6.80 5.99 4.90
N PHE A 84 5.58 6.34 5.27
CA PHE A 84 4.85 7.43 4.65
C PHE A 84 5.56 8.77 4.87
N VAL A 85 5.71 9.56 3.81
CA VAL A 85 6.27 10.91 3.88
C VAL A 85 5.17 11.95 3.72
N THR A 86 4.47 11.91 2.59
CA THR A 86 3.45 12.89 2.23
C THR A 86 2.49 12.31 1.21
N HIS A 87 1.36 12.98 1.04
CA HIS A 87 0.42 12.72 -0.06
C HIS A 87 -0.08 14.05 -0.63
N HIS A 88 -0.71 13.98 -1.79
CA HIS A 88 -1.40 15.10 -2.39
C HIS A 88 -2.58 14.62 -3.21
N ASP A 89 -3.76 15.16 -2.93
CA ASP A 89 -5.01 14.80 -3.62
C ASP A 89 -5.43 15.97 -4.52
N TRP A 90 -5.31 15.81 -5.84
CA TRP A 90 -5.74 16.81 -6.82
C TRP A 90 -7.26 16.76 -7.04
N VAL A 91 -7.82 15.55 -7.15
CA VAL A 91 -9.25 15.31 -7.40
C VAL A 91 -9.72 14.18 -6.50
N GLY A 92 -10.79 14.38 -5.72
CA GLY A 92 -11.22 13.41 -4.72
C GLY A 92 -10.54 13.63 -3.36
N GLU A 93 -10.58 12.59 -2.53
CA GLU A 93 -9.88 12.53 -1.24
C GLU A 93 -9.61 11.07 -0.85
N ASN A 94 -8.58 10.84 -0.04
CA ASN A 94 -8.34 9.54 0.56
C ASN A 94 -9.43 9.19 1.59
N ALA A 95 -10.00 7.98 1.49
CA ALA A 95 -10.98 7.49 2.44
C ALA A 95 -10.32 6.96 3.72
N LEU A 96 -11.13 6.76 4.76
CA LEU A 96 -10.67 6.10 5.98
C LEU A 96 -10.66 4.57 5.79
N PRO A 97 -9.60 3.87 6.24
CA PRO A 97 -8.40 4.39 6.90
C PRO A 97 -7.42 5.06 5.90
N PRO A 98 -6.68 6.10 6.35
CA PRO A 98 -5.78 6.86 5.49
C PRO A 98 -4.57 6.03 5.04
N TYR A 99 -3.72 6.62 4.19
CA TYR A 99 -2.49 5.98 3.71
C TYR A 99 -1.69 5.33 4.84
N LEU A 100 -1.10 4.19 4.51
CA LEU A 100 -0.38 3.34 5.46
C LEU A 100 0.84 4.09 5.96
N LYS A 101 1.00 4.23 7.27
CA LYS A 101 2.15 4.99 7.82
C LYS A 101 3.47 4.24 7.66
N VAL A 102 3.42 2.92 7.78
CA VAL A 102 4.58 2.03 7.77
C VAL A 102 4.19 0.74 7.08
N ILE A 103 5.03 0.25 6.18
CA ILE A 103 4.87 -1.06 5.52
C ILE A 103 6.23 -1.75 5.61
N GLU A 104 6.32 -2.84 6.36
CA GLU A 104 7.58 -3.58 6.50
C GLU A 104 7.84 -4.45 5.27
N ASN A 105 9.10 -4.84 5.07
CA ASN A 105 9.48 -5.71 3.94
C ASN A 105 8.68 -7.02 3.98
N GLY A 106 8.08 -7.40 2.85
CA GLY A 106 7.22 -8.57 2.75
C GLY A 106 5.77 -8.32 3.16
N GLN A 107 5.39 -7.12 3.60
CA GLN A 107 3.98 -6.78 3.87
C GLN A 107 3.31 -6.11 2.68
N SER A 108 1.99 -6.20 2.65
CA SER A 108 1.14 -5.53 1.68
C SER A 108 0.06 -4.75 2.39
N GLY A 109 -0.29 -3.57 1.88
CA GLY A 109 -1.43 -2.82 2.39
C GLY A 109 -2.30 -2.28 1.27
N GLY A 110 -3.47 -1.80 1.65
CA GLY A 110 -4.46 -1.26 0.73
C GLY A 110 -4.96 0.11 1.14
N PHE A 111 -5.40 0.91 0.16
CA PHE A 111 -6.00 2.22 0.36
C PHE A 111 -7.12 2.48 -0.65
N LEU A 112 -7.98 3.45 -0.32
CA LEU A 112 -9.13 3.86 -1.13
C LEU A 112 -9.07 5.34 -1.41
N HIS A 113 -9.14 5.72 -2.68
CA HIS A 113 -9.30 7.11 -3.08
C HIS A 113 -10.69 7.30 -3.69
N VAL A 114 -11.45 8.26 -3.14
CA VAL A 114 -12.89 8.39 -3.36
C VAL A 114 -13.25 9.77 -3.87
N THR A 115 -14.43 9.88 -4.51
CA THR A 115 -15.01 11.21 -4.78
C THR A 115 -15.34 11.89 -3.45
N LYS A 116 -15.10 13.21 -3.35
CA LYS A 116 -15.37 13.97 -2.13
C LYS A 116 -16.79 13.75 -1.60
N SER A 117 -16.87 13.28 -0.35
CA SER A 117 -18.10 12.79 0.31
C SER A 117 -19.17 13.87 0.56
N ASN A 118 -18.77 15.15 0.55
CA ASN A 118 -19.61 16.27 0.99
C ASN A 118 -19.96 17.29 -0.11
N VAL A 119 -19.75 16.96 -1.38
CA VAL A 119 -20.04 17.88 -2.48
C VAL A 119 -21.26 17.39 -3.25
N ILE A 120 -22.34 18.18 -3.29
CA ILE A 120 -23.39 18.01 -4.31
C ILE A 120 -22.72 18.31 -5.65
N ILE A 121 -22.36 17.25 -6.37
CA ILE A 121 -21.67 17.37 -7.65
C ILE A 121 -22.73 17.68 -8.72
N PRO A 122 -22.70 18.87 -9.36
CA PRO A 122 -23.63 19.18 -10.44
C PRO A 122 -23.41 18.21 -11.62
N PRO A 123 -24.44 17.94 -12.45
CA PRO A 123 -24.43 16.90 -13.49
C PRO A 123 -23.43 17.11 -14.65
N CYS A 124 -22.52 18.09 -14.55
CA CYS A 124 -21.54 18.45 -15.57
C CYS A 124 -20.10 18.49 -15.05
N LYS A 125 -19.84 18.06 -13.81
CA LYS A 125 -18.49 18.06 -13.24
C LYS A 125 -17.91 16.65 -13.28
N VAL A 126 -16.69 16.53 -13.82
CA VAL A 126 -15.95 15.29 -14.01
C VAL A 126 -15.91 14.49 -12.69
N TRP A 127 -16.38 13.25 -12.75
CA TRP A 127 -16.20 12.28 -11.68
C TRP A 127 -14.80 11.68 -11.79
N GLY A 128 -14.10 11.57 -10.68
CA GLY A 128 -12.75 11.02 -10.71
C GLY A 128 -12.00 11.06 -9.39
N SER A 129 -10.78 10.57 -9.46
CA SER A 129 -9.83 10.42 -8.38
C SER A 129 -8.44 10.65 -8.96
N ALA A 130 -7.72 11.65 -8.47
CA ALA A 130 -6.34 11.90 -8.84
C ALA A 130 -5.57 12.27 -7.57
N GLY A 131 -4.58 11.47 -7.25
CA GLY A 131 -3.84 11.54 -6.00
C GLY A 131 -2.43 11.01 -6.16
N ALA A 132 -1.60 11.28 -5.18
CA ALA A 132 -0.30 10.66 -5.06
C ALA A 132 0.10 10.49 -3.60
N VAL A 133 0.85 9.43 -3.34
CA VAL A 133 1.47 9.18 -2.05
C VAL A 133 2.96 8.92 -2.23
N VAL A 134 3.77 9.46 -1.30
CA VAL A 134 5.21 9.27 -1.27
C VAL A 134 5.59 8.43 -0.06
N TYR A 135 6.32 7.36 -0.32
CA TYR A 135 6.95 6.53 0.69
C TYR A 135 8.46 6.67 0.65
N ARG A 136 9.11 6.74 1.81
CA ARG A 136 10.56 6.74 1.96
C ARG A 136 11.05 5.42 2.49
N GLY A 137 12.05 4.86 1.82
CA GLY A 137 12.86 3.75 2.31
C GLY A 137 14.33 4.07 2.17
N GLN A 138 15.18 3.06 2.40
CA GLN A 138 16.62 3.17 2.20
C GLN A 138 17.08 2.14 1.16
N ASN A 139 18.06 2.52 0.35
CA ASN A 139 18.73 1.58 -0.54
C ASN A 139 19.84 0.81 0.20
N VAL A 140 20.50 -0.11 -0.53
CA VAL A 140 21.58 -0.96 0.00
C VAL A 140 22.79 -0.20 0.55
N PHE A 141 22.91 1.10 0.25
CA PHE A 141 23.97 1.97 0.74
C PHE A 141 23.52 2.84 1.93
N GLY A 142 22.30 2.64 2.44
CA GLY A 142 21.73 3.44 3.53
C GLY A 142 21.32 4.85 3.10
N VAL A 143 21.19 5.11 1.79
CA VAL A 143 20.75 6.40 1.26
C VAL A 143 19.24 6.39 1.15
N ASP A 144 18.60 7.42 1.70
CA ASP A 144 17.15 7.61 1.64
C ASP A 144 16.69 7.74 0.18
N CYS A 145 15.65 6.99 -0.16
CA CYS A 145 15.04 6.96 -1.48
C CYS A 145 13.52 7.13 -1.33
N ASP A 146 12.98 8.08 -2.09
CA ASP A 146 11.54 8.36 -2.12
C ASP A 146 10.90 7.68 -3.33
N VAL A 147 9.78 7.00 -3.09
CA VAL A 147 8.96 6.33 -4.10
C VAL A 147 7.62 7.04 -4.17
N LEU A 148 7.33 7.59 -5.34
CA LEU A 148 6.04 8.19 -5.67
C LEU A 148 5.11 7.11 -6.24
N LEU A 149 3.94 6.95 -5.64
CA LEU A 149 2.81 6.27 -6.24
C LEU A 149 1.81 7.34 -6.67
N PHE A 150 1.37 7.28 -7.92
CA PHE A 150 0.43 8.22 -8.50
C PHE A 150 -0.76 7.46 -9.08
N GLU A 151 -1.95 7.98 -8.78
CA GLU A 151 -3.22 7.46 -9.26
C GLU A 151 -3.99 8.53 -10.04
N ASN A 152 -4.63 8.12 -11.14
CA ASN A 152 -5.48 8.98 -11.94
C ASN A 152 -6.62 8.19 -12.59
N ASP A 153 -7.71 8.11 -11.84
CA ASP A 153 -9.07 7.71 -12.18
C ASP A 153 -9.95 8.82 -12.80
N THR A 154 -10.00 9.04 -14.12
CA THR A 154 -10.96 10.01 -14.70
C THR A 154 -12.06 9.29 -15.47
N LEU A 155 -13.30 9.39 -14.98
CA LEU A 155 -14.48 8.91 -15.72
C LEU A 155 -14.83 9.94 -16.80
N SER A 156 -14.61 9.57 -18.07
CA SER A 156 -14.98 10.34 -19.27
C SER A 156 -16.44 10.11 -19.67
#